data_AF-A0AAD7P285-F1
#
_entry.id   AF-A0AAD7P285-F1
#
_cell.length_a   1.000
_cell.length_b   1.000
_cell.length_c   1.000
_cell.angle_alpha   90.00
_cell.angle_beta   90.00
_cell.angle_gamma   90.00
#
_symmetry.space_group_name_H-M   'P 1'
#
loop_
_entity.id
_entity.type
_entity.pdbx_description
1 polymer ?
#
loop_
_entity_poly.entity_id
_entity_poly.type
_entity_poly.pdbx_seq_one_letter_code
_entity_poly.pdbx_strand_id
1 'polypeptide(L)'
;GETATRHHAEATTIKDMRKMMAWSLSQCSAEKLKRCQPRDREELLHLLKHGIVQGCISSEHSLWTKSFELCQLQEHDLTPDGKGPAPYYLPFISVFLDNRKGWQMGHSRVCGVPALIYAS
;
A
#
# COMPACT_ATOMS: atom_id res chain seq x y z
N GLY A 1 37.44 -10.63 -15.61
CA GLY A 1 36.45 -9.65 -15.15
C GLY A 1 35.23 -10.41 -14.76
N GLU A 2 34.93 -10.50 -13.47
CA GLU A 2 33.77 -11.24 -12.96
C GLU A 2 32.49 -10.64 -13.52
N THR A 3 31.74 -11.46 -14.27
CA THR A 3 30.38 -11.17 -14.71
C THR A 3 29.50 -10.99 -13.49
N ALA A 4 29.18 -9.74 -13.17
CA ALA A 4 28.20 -9.41 -12.13
C ALA A 4 26.85 -10.07 -12.49
N THR A 5 26.52 -11.16 -11.80
CA THR A 5 25.20 -11.80 -11.84
C THR A 5 24.20 -10.77 -11.33
N ARG A 6 23.47 -10.12 -12.24
CA ARG A 6 22.35 -9.27 -11.89
C ARG A 6 21.25 -10.18 -11.35
N HIS A 7 21.15 -10.31 -10.03
CA HIS A 7 19.97 -10.84 -9.37
C HIS A 7 18.82 -9.87 -9.65
N HIS A 8 18.04 -10.17 -10.70
CA HIS A 8 16.80 -9.46 -10.94
C HIS A 8 15.83 -9.86 -9.83
N ALA A 9 15.33 -8.88 -9.08
CA ALA A 9 14.31 -9.12 -8.08
C ALA A 9 13.08 -9.75 -8.76
N GLU A 10 12.68 -10.92 -8.28
CA GLU A 10 11.47 -11.60 -8.76
C GLU A 10 10.23 -10.83 -8.30
N ALA A 11 9.23 -10.74 -9.17
CA ALA A 11 7.97 -10.09 -8.83
C ALA A 11 7.22 -10.90 -7.78
N THR A 12 6.84 -10.25 -6.68
CA THR A 12 5.98 -10.86 -5.66
C THR A 12 4.64 -11.27 -6.27
N THR A 13 4.26 -12.54 -6.11
CA THR A 13 2.99 -13.02 -6.67
C THR A 13 1.81 -12.55 -5.83
N ILE A 14 0.61 -12.49 -6.43
CA ILE A 14 -0.63 -12.20 -5.68
C ILE A 14 -0.88 -13.22 -4.56
N LYS A 15 -0.42 -14.46 -4.73
CA LYS A 15 -0.54 -15.51 -3.70
C LYS A 15 0.33 -15.19 -2.50
N ASP A 16 1.54 -14.68 -2.73
CA ASP A 16 2.45 -14.30 -1.65
C ASP A 16 1.97 -13.03 -0.95
N MET A 17 1.48 -12.05 -1.71
CA MET A 17 0.82 -10.86 -1.17
C MET A 17 -0.35 -11.23 -0.25
N ARG A 18 -1.23 -12.15 -0.68
CA ARG A 18 -2.35 -12.63 0.15
C ARG A 18 -1.88 -13.33 1.43
N LYS A 19 -0.83 -14.15 1.36
CA LYS A 19 -0.25 -14.80 2.54
C LYS A 19 0.32 -13.78 3.52
N MET A 20 1.08 -12.80 3.02
CA MET A 20 1.67 -11.75 3.86
C MET A 20 0.59 -10.87 4.49
N MET A 21 -0.46 -10.52 3.75
CA MET A 21 -1.62 -9.78 4.28
C MET A 21 -2.33 -10.59 5.38
N ALA A 22 -2.65 -11.86 5.11
CA ALA A 22 -3.33 -12.72 6.09
C ALA A 22 -2.49 -12.93 7.36
N TRP A 23 -1.18 -13.12 7.22
CA TRP A 23 -0.26 -13.17 8.36
C TRP A 23 -0.23 -11.84 9.12
N SER A 24 -0.13 -10.70 8.42
CA SER A 24 -0.11 -9.39 9.09
C SER A 24 -1.39 -9.12 9.87
N LEU A 25 -2.56 -9.43 9.28
CA LEU A 25 -3.86 -9.29 9.92
C LEU A 25 -4.03 -10.21 11.14
N SER A 26 -3.39 -11.39 11.16
CA SER A 26 -3.43 -12.28 12.32
C SER A 26 -2.57 -11.78 13.48
N GLN A 27 -1.52 -11.00 13.21
CA GLN A 27 -0.69 -10.37 14.24
C GLN A 27 -1.30 -9.05 14.73
N CYS A 28 -1.84 -8.26 13.82
CA CYS A 28 -2.40 -6.94 14.09
C CYS A 28 -3.58 -6.68 13.16
N SER A 29 -4.79 -6.66 13.72
CA SER A 29 -5.98 -6.33 12.93
C SER A 29 -5.97 -4.87 12.48
N ALA A 30 -6.67 -4.58 11.38
CA ALA A 30 -6.87 -3.21 10.89
C ALA A 30 -7.46 -2.28 11.97
N GLU A 31 -8.41 -2.78 12.77
CA GLU A 31 -9.00 -2.01 13.87
C GLU A 31 -8.01 -1.72 14.99
N LYS A 32 -7.11 -2.67 15.28
CA LYS A 32 -6.04 -2.43 16.25
C LYS A 32 -5.12 -1.33 15.75
N LEU A 33 -4.72 -1.34 14.47
CA LEU A 33 -3.91 -0.25 13.90
C LEU A 33 -4.60 1.11 13.98
N LYS A 34 -5.92 1.15 13.78
CA LYS A 34 -6.69 2.40 13.75
C LYS A 34 -6.92 2.99 15.14
N ARG A 35 -7.18 2.16 16.15
CA ARG A 35 -7.67 2.60 17.47
C ARG A 35 -6.66 2.48 18.59
N CYS A 36 -5.59 1.70 18.42
CA CYS A 36 -4.64 1.45 19.48
C CYS A 36 -3.74 2.67 19.72
N GLN A 37 -3.64 3.08 20.98
CA GLN A 37 -2.55 3.93 21.44
C GLN A 37 -1.45 3.01 21.98
N PRO A 38 -0.24 3.02 21.39
CA PRO A 38 0.84 2.17 21.85
C PRO A 38 1.28 2.57 23.27
N ARG A 39 1.44 1.58 24.14
CA ARG A 39 1.83 1.77 25.54
C ARG A 39 3.34 2.01 25.69
N ASP A 40 4.12 1.42 24.79
CA ASP A 40 5.56 1.50 24.78
C ASP A 40 6.12 1.48 23.35
N ARG A 41 7.46 1.62 23.26
CA ARG A 41 8.18 1.63 21.99
C ARG A 41 8.07 0.32 21.22
N GLU A 42 8.03 -0.81 21.92
CA GLU A 42 7.96 -2.13 21.28
C GLU A 42 6.61 -2.31 20.61
N GLU A 43 5.54 -1.94 21.29
CA GLU A 43 4.18 -1.94 20.74
C GLU A 43 4.05 -0.96 19.57
N LEU A 44 4.63 0.24 19.67
CA LEU A 44 4.66 1.19 18.54
C LEU A 44 5.36 0.60 17.31
N LEU A 45 6.55 0.00 17.47
CA LEU A 45 7.28 -0.61 16.37
C LEU A 45 6.53 -1.81 15.77
N HIS A 46 5.84 -2.57 16.62
CA HIS A 46 4.99 -3.67 16.17
C HIS A 46 3.81 -3.17 15.32
N LEU A 47 3.09 -2.13 15.79
CA LEU A 47 2.00 -1.50 15.03
C LEU A 47 2.52 -0.92 13.71
N LEU A 48 3.65 -0.19 13.73
CA LEU A 48 4.24 0.38 12.52
C LEU A 48 4.63 -0.69 11.51
N LYS A 49 5.27 -1.78 11.95
CA LYS A 49 5.65 -2.91 11.08
C LYS A 49 4.42 -3.45 10.35
N HIS A 50 3.34 -3.73 11.08
CA HIS A 50 2.14 -4.31 10.50
C HIS A 50 1.34 -3.31 9.66
N GLY A 51 1.31 -2.03 10.06
CA GLY A 51 0.71 -0.95 9.29
C GLY A 51 1.40 -0.75 7.94
N ILE A 52 2.73 -0.76 7.90
CA ILE A 52 3.50 -0.69 6.64
C ILE A 52 3.19 -1.90 5.76
N VAL A 53 3.19 -3.12 6.29
CA VAL A 53 2.90 -4.33 5.51
C VAL A 53 1.49 -4.27 4.89
N GLN A 54 0.48 -3.89 5.68
CA GLN A 54 -0.91 -3.83 5.21
C GLN A 54 -1.10 -2.69 4.18
N GLY A 55 -0.52 -1.52 4.44
CA GLY A 55 -0.55 -0.38 3.52
C GLY A 55 0.16 -0.67 2.20
N CYS A 56 1.37 -1.24 2.24
CA CYS A 56 2.15 -1.52 1.04
C CYS A 56 1.49 -2.60 0.19
N ILE A 57 1.08 -3.73 0.75
CA ILE A 57 0.51 -4.83 -0.04
C ILE A 57 -0.79 -4.41 -0.73
N SER A 58 -1.65 -3.66 -0.03
CA SER A 58 -2.91 -3.19 -0.61
C SER A 58 -2.71 -2.15 -1.70
N SER A 59 -1.74 -1.25 -1.51
CA SER A 59 -1.41 -0.20 -2.47
C SER A 59 -0.66 -0.75 -3.68
N GLU A 60 0.28 -1.68 -3.51
CA GLU A 60 1.04 -2.31 -4.61
C GLU A 60 0.10 -2.96 -5.62
N HIS A 61 -0.88 -3.71 -5.11
CA HIS A 61 -1.85 -4.39 -5.95
C HIS A 61 -2.81 -3.41 -6.64
N SER A 62 -3.26 -2.37 -5.93
CA SER A 62 -4.24 -1.40 -6.45
C SER A 62 -3.61 -0.42 -7.44
N LEU A 63 -2.39 0.03 -7.17
CA LEU A 63 -1.68 1.04 -7.94
C LEU A 63 -0.76 0.44 -9.02
N TRP A 64 -0.51 -0.87 -8.99
CA TRP A 64 0.48 -1.53 -9.86
C TRP A 64 1.84 -0.81 -9.76
N THR A 65 2.25 -0.49 -8.54
CA THR A 65 3.49 0.19 -8.18
C THR A 65 4.55 -0.78 -7.70
N LYS A 66 5.81 -0.42 -7.88
CA LYS A 66 6.90 -1.11 -7.19
C LYS A 66 6.98 -0.61 -5.75
N SER A 67 7.45 -1.44 -4.81
CA SER A 67 7.52 -1.09 -3.39
C SER A 67 8.30 0.21 -3.12
N PHE A 68 9.35 0.49 -3.90
CA PHE A 68 10.11 1.75 -3.73
C PHE A 68 9.31 2.99 -4.14
N GLU A 69 8.38 2.88 -5.09
CA GLU A 69 7.52 3.99 -5.50
C GLU A 69 6.49 4.28 -4.40
N LEU A 70 5.98 3.24 -3.74
CA LEU A 70 5.09 3.40 -2.58
C LEU A 70 5.80 4.07 -1.41
N CYS A 71 7.06 3.72 -1.13
CA CYS A 71 7.83 4.35 -0.06
C CYS A 71 8.14 5.83 -0.31
N GLN A 72 7.94 6.33 -1.54
CA GLN A 72 8.13 7.74 -1.90
C GLN A 72 6.82 8.53 -1.87
N LEU A 73 5.66 7.88 -1.69
CA LEU A 73 4.38 8.57 -1.59
C LEU A 73 4.39 9.53 -0.40
N GLN A 74 3.99 10.77 -0.68
CA GLN A 74 3.80 11.80 0.32
C GLN A 74 2.32 12.07 0.53
N GLU A 75 1.99 12.75 1.62
CA GLU A 75 0.61 13.11 1.94
C GLU A 75 -0.06 13.93 0.82
N HIS A 76 0.68 14.82 0.16
CA HIS A 76 0.15 15.63 -0.94
C HIS A 76 -0.19 14.84 -2.20
N ASP A 77 0.35 13.62 -2.34
CA ASP A 77 -0.01 12.69 -3.41
C ASP A 77 -1.35 11.98 -3.13
N LEU A 78 -1.87 12.10 -1.91
CA LEU A 78 -3.08 11.42 -1.45
C LEU A 78 -4.24 12.40 -1.34
N THR A 79 -5.35 12.08 -1.99
CA THR A 79 -6.64 12.74 -1.79
C THR A 79 -7.57 11.77 -1.07
N PRO A 80 -7.83 11.98 0.24
CA PRO A 80 -8.75 11.14 1.00
C PRO A 80 -10.21 11.36 0.55
N ASP A 81 -11.12 10.54 1.10
CA ASP A 81 -12.58 10.68 0.95
C ASP A 81 -13.14 10.55 -0.48
N GLY A 82 -12.42 9.88 -1.37
CA GLY A 82 -12.93 9.49 -2.68
C GLY A 82 -14.14 8.55 -2.54
N LYS A 83 -15.17 8.76 -3.37
CA LYS A 83 -16.36 7.90 -3.44
C LYS A 83 -16.47 7.28 -4.81
N GLY A 84 -16.53 5.95 -4.84
CA GLY A 84 -16.75 5.18 -6.05
C GLY A 84 -18.10 5.54 -6.71
N PRO A 85 -18.27 5.20 -8.00
CA PRO A 85 -19.54 5.41 -8.67
C PRO A 85 -20.66 4.53 -8.07
N ALA A 86 -21.89 4.90 -8.38
CA ALA A 86 -23.07 4.09 -8.08
C ALA A 86 -22.92 2.65 -8.63
N PRO A 87 -23.56 1.63 -8.02
CA PRO A 87 -24.52 1.73 -6.91
C PRO A 87 -23.89 1.59 -5.51
N TYR A 88 -22.62 1.20 -5.41
CA TYR A 88 -22.02 0.77 -4.14
C TYR A 88 -21.26 1.88 -3.41
N TYR A 89 -20.92 2.98 -4.09
CA TYR A 89 -20.27 4.16 -3.50
C TYR A 89 -19.08 3.84 -2.58
N LEU A 90 -18.26 2.86 -2.97
CA LEU A 90 -17.17 2.36 -2.13
C LEU A 90 -16.16 3.47 -1.86
N PRO A 91 -15.73 3.67 -0.60
CA PRO A 91 -14.76 4.69 -0.27
C PRO A 91 -13.37 4.28 -0.76
N PHE A 92 -12.62 5.23 -1.29
CA PHE A 92 -11.25 5.03 -1.75
C PHE A 92 -10.38 6.26 -1.48
N ILE A 93 -9.07 6.03 -1.38
CA ILE A 93 -8.06 7.09 -1.37
C ILE A 93 -7.57 7.26 -2.79
N SER A 94 -7.72 8.45 -3.35
CA SER A 94 -7.19 8.79 -4.66
C SER A 94 -5.70 9.05 -4.52
N VAL A 95 -4.88 8.34 -5.29
CA VAL A 95 -3.44 8.56 -5.32
C VAL A 95 -3.05 9.19 -6.65
N PHE A 96 -2.41 10.35 -6.58
CA PHE A 96 -1.76 11.01 -7.70
C PHE A 96 -0.32 10.48 -7.80
N LEU A 97 0.08 10.08 -9.00
CA LEU A 97 1.42 9.54 -9.25
C LEU A 97 2.06 10.35 -10.35
N ASP A 98 3.04 11.19 -9.99
CA ASP A 98 3.81 11.97 -10.97
C ASP A 98 4.99 11.17 -11.53
N ASN A 99 5.28 11.36 -12.82
CA ASN A 99 6.49 10.88 -13.52
C ASN A 99 6.93 9.42 -13.23
N ARG A 100 6.04 8.46 -13.42
CA ARG A 100 6.39 7.03 -13.32
C ARG A 100 7.30 6.59 -14.46
N LYS A 101 8.37 5.88 -14.10
CA LYS A 101 9.33 5.32 -15.05
C LYS A 101 8.63 4.28 -15.95
N GLY A 102 8.44 4.62 -17.22
CA GLY A 102 7.79 3.76 -18.22
C GLY A 102 6.33 4.09 -18.50
N TRP A 103 5.77 5.13 -17.88
CA TRP A 103 4.51 5.73 -18.31
C TRP A 103 4.79 6.81 -19.35
N GLN A 104 4.00 6.84 -20.43
CA GLN A 104 4.15 7.87 -21.46
C GLN A 104 3.85 9.24 -20.83
N MET A 105 4.70 10.22 -21.13
CA MET A 105 4.59 11.61 -20.68
C MET A 105 3.16 12.12 -20.96
N GLY A 106 2.43 12.53 -19.91
CA GLY A 106 1.09 13.14 -20.03
C GLY A 106 -0.07 12.39 -19.38
N HIS A 107 0.14 11.19 -18.81
CA HIS A 107 -0.93 10.47 -18.10
C HIS A 107 -0.69 10.39 -16.60
N SER A 108 -1.00 11.47 -15.88
CA SER A 108 -1.28 11.38 -14.45
C SER A 108 -2.53 10.52 -14.27
N ARG A 109 -2.43 9.39 -13.56
CA ARG A 109 -3.60 8.57 -13.21
C ARG A 109 -3.94 8.80 -11.75
N VAL A 110 -5.22 9.10 -11.54
CA VAL A 110 -5.87 8.94 -10.24
C VAL A 110 -6.24 7.47 -10.10
N CYS A 111 -5.54 6.75 -9.23
CA CYS A 111 -5.88 5.36 -8.91
C CYS A 111 -6.47 5.32 -7.50
N GLY A 112 -7.62 4.66 -7.34
CA GLY A 112 -8.27 4.51 -6.04
C GLY A 112 -7.74 3.29 -5.29
N VAL A 113 -7.20 3.50 -4.09
CA VAL A 113 -6.94 2.42 -3.14
C VAL A 113 -8.18 2.26 -2.25
N PRO A 114 -8.81 1.08 -2.16
CA PRO A 114 -10.00 0.89 -1.32
C PRO A 114 -9.73 1.31 0.13
N ALA A 115 -10.54 2.23 0.66
CA ALA A 115 -10.41 2.70 2.03
C ALA A 115 -10.91 1.66 3.06
N LEU A 116 -11.50 0.56 2.59
CA LEU A 116 -12.03 -0.54 3.42
C LEU A 116 -10.97 -1.21 4.32
N ILE A 117 -9.67 -1.01 4.05
CA ILE A 117 -8.61 -1.47 4.96
C ILE A 117 -8.49 -0.56 6.20
N TYR A 118 -9.08 0.63 6.15
CA TYR A 118 -9.13 1.59 7.25
C TYR A 118 -10.53 1.79 7.83
N ALA A 119 -11.54 1.07 7.34
CA ALA A 119 -12.94 1.24 7.72
C ALA A 119 -13.62 -0.12 7.90
N SER A 120 -13.42 -0.77 9.05
CA SER A 120 -14.28 -1.84 9.57
C SER A 120 -14.11 -2.00 11.07
#